data_AF-X1R3X6-F1
#
_entry.id   AF-X1R3X6-F1
#
_cell.length_a   1.000
_cell.length_b   1.000
_cell.length_c   1.000
_cell.angle_alpha   90.00
_cell.angle_beta   90.00
_cell.angle_gamma   90.00
#
_symmetry.space_group_name_H-M   'P 1'
#
loop_
_entity.id
_entity.type
_entity.pdbx_description
1 polymer ?
#
loop_
_entity_poly.entity_id
_entity_poly.type
_entity_poly.pdbx_seq_one_letter_code
_entity_poly.pdbx_strand_id
1 'polypeptide(L)'
;MNLADFTAKKSKRKITPWPGFCPTHHLLTRDDVIKAKELHPQALLLVHPECRPEVCNLADYIGSTRGIIEFASNNPAEEYIIGTELGIFHPLKKNNPDKQFFPASKNMICKDMKLITLEKVLYSLKKLEPQVIVPEDIR
;
A
#
# COMPACT_ATOMS: atom_id res chain seq x y z
N MET A 1 6.38 9.06 10.13
CA MET A 1 5.63 10.33 10.26
C MET A 1 4.24 10.24 9.64
N ASN A 2 4.06 9.85 8.37
CA ASN A 2 2.73 9.81 7.73
C ASN A 2 1.69 8.99 8.50
N LEU A 3 1.99 7.73 8.83
CA LEU A 3 1.09 6.91 9.63
C LEU A 3 0.85 7.51 11.03
N ALA A 4 1.87 8.09 11.65
CA ALA A 4 1.74 8.74 12.95
C ALA A 4 0.80 9.96 12.91
N ASP A 5 0.88 10.79 11.87
CA ASP A 5 -0.03 11.91 11.62
C ASP A 5 -1.47 11.42 11.40
N PHE A 6 -1.64 10.39 10.57
CA PHE A 6 -2.93 9.74 10.37
C PHE A 6 -3.51 9.21 11.68
N THR A 7 -2.71 8.50 12.48
CA THR A 7 -3.12 7.96 13.79
C THR A 7 -3.46 9.08 14.78
N ALA A 8 -2.69 10.16 14.84
CA ALA A 8 -2.98 11.31 15.71
C ALA A 8 -4.34 11.93 15.36
N LYS A 9 -4.61 12.14 14.07
CA LYS A 9 -5.89 12.67 13.56
C LYS A 9 -7.07 11.75 13.87
N LYS A 10 -6.92 10.44 13.64
CA LYS A 10 -8.00 9.45 13.87
C LYS A 10 -8.29 9.21 15.34
N SER A 11 -7.25 9.12 16.17
CA SER A 11 -7.39 8.85 17.61
C SER A 11 -7.68 10.10 18.43
N LYS A 12 -7.45 11.30 17.88
CA LYS A 12 -7.47 12.58 18.60
C LYS A 12 -6.50 12.61 19.79
N ARG A 13 -5.39 11.86 19.70
CA ARG A 13 -4.35 11.77 20.74
C ARG A 13 -3.07 12.44 20.26
N LYS A 14 -2.28 12.93 21.23
CA LYS A 14 -0.90 13.37 20.98
C LYS A 14 -0.03 12.15 20.68
N ILE A 15 0.60 12.13 19.51
CA ILE A 15 1.57 11.11 19.09
C ILE A 15 2.94 11.78 18.99
N THR A 16 3.96 11.14 19.56
CA THR A 16 5.36 11.57 19.42
C THR A 16 6.03 10.70 18.35
N PRO A 17 6.23 11.20 17.11
CA PRO A 17 6.74 10.38 16.02
C PRO A 17 8.27 10.33 15.98
N TRP A 18 8.81 9.21 15.49
CA TRP A 18 10.15 9.18 14.91
C TRP A 18 10.09 9.71 13.46
N PRO A 19 11.12 10.46 12.98
CA PRO A 19 11.14 11.05 11.63
C PRO A 19 11.44 10.01 10.53
N GLY A 20 10.74 8.87 10.52
CA GLY A 20 10.79 7.86 9.47
C GLY A 20 9.60 7.92 8.50
N PHE A 21 9.76 7.39 7.29
CA PHE A 21 8.67 7.22 6.32
C PHE A 21 8.98 6.06 5.36
N CYS A 22 7.95 5.52 4.72
CA CYS A 22 8.15 4.55 3.64
C CYS A 22 8.46 5.29 2.33
N PRO A 23 9.63 5.06 1.70
CA PRO A 23 9.99 5.74 0.46
C PRO A 23 9.01 5.42 -0.68
N THR A 24 8.53 4.17 -0.76
CA THR A 24 7.60 3.73 -1.81
C THR A 24 6.27 4.50 -1.78
N HIS A 25 5.66 4.67 -0.59
CA HIS A 25 4.42 5.43 -0.45
C HIS A 25 4.65 6.95 -0.48
N HIS A 26 5.84 7.40 -0.10
CA HIS A 26 6.19 8.82 -0.15
C HIS A 26 6.45 9.32 -1.57
N LEU A 27 6.69 8.44 -2.54
CA LEU A 27 6.81 8.80 -3.97
C LEU A 27 5.49 9.26 -4.59
N LEU A 28 4.34 8.82 -4.05
CA LEU A 28 3.04 9.19 -4.60
C LEU A 28 2.73 10.65 -4.26
N THR A 29 2.54 11.46 -5.29
CA THR A 29 2.24 12.89 -5.15
C THR A 29 0.75 13.18 -5.31
N ARG A 30 0.33 14.36 -4.87
CA ARG A 30 -1.02 14.88 -5.12
C ARG A 30 -1.35 14.95 -6.61
N ASP A 31 -0.38 15.37 -7.44
CA ASP A 31 -0.59 15.55 -8.87
C ASP A 31 -0.77 14.21 -9.60
N ASP A 32 -0.06 13.16 -9.17
CA ASP A 32 -0.26 11.79 -9.69
C ASP A 32 -1.71 11.33 -9.45
N VAL A 33 -2.22 11.59 -8.24
CA VAL A 33 -3.59 11.24 -7.85
C VAL A 33 -4.61 12.03 -8.65
N ILE A 34 -4.41 13.34 -8.82
CA ILE A 34 -5.32 14.19 -9.62
C ILE A 34 -5.40 13.66 -11.06
N LYS A 35 -4.24 13.41 -11.69
CA LYS A 35 -4.19 12.85 -13.05
C LYS A 35 -4.90 11.50 -13.14
N ALA A 36 -4.71 10.62 -12.14
CA ALA A 36 -5.39 9.33 -12.11
C ALA A 36 -6.92 9.50 -12.00
N LYS A 37 -7.42 10.43 -11.18
CA LYS A 37 -8.85 10.73 -11.05
C LYS A 37 -9.42 11.38 -12.32
N GLU A 38 -8.64 12.20 -13.03
CA GLU A 38 -9.05 12.77 -14.32
C GLU A 38 -9.20 11.69 -15.41
N LEU A 39 -8.31 10.68 -15.41
CA LEU A 39 -8.39 9.55 -16.34
C LEU A 39 -9.52 8.56 -15.98
N HIS A 40 -9.86 8.45 -14.70
CA HIS A 40 -10.86 7.51 -14.18
C HIS A 40 -11.82 8.22 -13.22
N PRO A 41 -12.71 9.10 -13.73
CA PRO A 41 -13.51 9.99 -12.90
C PRO A 41 -14.55 9.28 -12.01
N GLN A 42 -14.91 8.04 -12.35
CA GLN A 42 -15.86 7.23 -11.57
C GLN A 42 -15.17 6.31 -10.55
N ALA A 43 -13.83 6.25 -10.58
CA ALA A 43 -13.08 5.33 -9.74
C ALA A 43 -12.94 5.85 -8.30
N LEU A 44 -13.16 4.97 -7.33
CA LEU A 44 -12.89 5.27 -5.92
C LEU A 44 -11.39 5.19 -5.64
N LEU A 45 -10.84 6.19 -4.96
CA LEU A 45 -9.44 6.25 -4.56
C LEU A 45 -9.21 5.57 -3.21
N LEU A 46 -8.49 4.46 -3.23
CA LEU A 46 -8.09 3.70 -2.03
C LEU A 46 -6.58 3.83 -1.80
N VAL A 47 -6.16 4.36 -0.65
CA VAL A 47 -4.73 4.63 -0.36
C VAL A 47 -4.25 4.03 0.95
N HIS A 48 -2.95 3.79 1.03
CA HIS A 48 -2.29 3.41 2.27
C HIS A 48 -2.06 4.62 3.19
N PRO A 49 -2.22 4.52 4.52
CA PRO A 49 -1.96 5.63 5.45
C PRO A 49 -0.49 6.07 5.53
N GLU A 50 0.43 5.33 4.91
CA GLU A 50 1.83 5.75 4.75
C GLU A 50 2.04 6.74 3.59
N CYS A 51 1.03 6.95 2.74
CA CYS A 51 1.05 8.02 1.74
C CYS A 51 1.12 9.40 2.39
N ARG A 52 1.52 10.41 1.62
CA ARG A 52 1.61 11.78 2.11
C ARG A 52 0.23 12.30 2.56
N PRO A 53 0.14 13.16 3.59
CA PRO A 53 -1.15 13.67 4.06
C PRO A 53 -2.03 14.29 2.97
N GLU A 54 -1.43 15.01 2.01
CA GLU A 54 -2.14 15.60 0.88
C GLU A 54 -2.75 14.58 -0.09
N VAL A 55 -2.17 13.37 -0.17
CA VAL A 55 -2.74 12.23 -0.91
C VAL A 55 -3.87 11.58 -0.11
N CYS A 56 -3.64 11.34 1.18
CA CYS A 56 -4.65 10.77 2.08
C CYS A 56 -5.92 11.61 2.13
N ASN A 57 -5.80 12.95 2.10
CA ASN A 57 -6.95 13.86 2.12
C ASN A 57 -7.85 13.78 0.87
N LEU A 58 -7.36 13.20 -0.24
CA LEU A 58 -8.13 13.04 -1.48
C LEU A 58 -8.83 11.68 -1.59
N ALA A 59 -8.52 10.75 -0.69
CA ALA A 59 -8.92 9.36 -0.78
C ALA A 59 -10.32 9.10 -0.23
N ASP A 60 -11.05 8.23 -0.93
CA ASP A 60 -12.36 7.73 -0.52
C ASP A 60 -12.22 6.67 0.59
N TYR A 61 -11.08 5.97 0.62
CA TYR A 61 -10.72 5.04 1.67
C TYR A 61 -9.22 5.10 2.00
N ILE A 62 -8.90 5.05 3.28
CA ILE A 62 -7.52 4.98 3.79
C ILE A 62 -7.40 3.74 4.68
N GLY A 63 -6.52 2.81 4.33
CA GLY A 63 -6.35 1.57 5.09
C GLY A 63 -5.10 0.77 4.73
N SER A 64 -4.86 -0.31 5.47
CA SER A 64 -3.78 -1.25 5.16
C SER A 64 -4.03 -1.96 3.83
N THR A 65 -3.02 -2.64 3.28
CA THR A 65 -3.19 -3.51 2.09
C THR A 65 -4.38 -4.46 2.23
N ARG A 66 -4.54 -5.09 3.40
CA ARG A 66 -5.68 -5.95 3.69
C ARG A 66 -7.00 -5.17 3.68
N GLY A 67 -7.04 -4.01 4.35
CA GLY A 67 -8.23 -3.17 4.40
C GLY A 67 -8.66 -2.67 3.01
N ILE A 68 -7.71 -2.34 2.14
CA ILE A 68 -7.97 -1.92 0.75
C ILE A 68 -8.60 -3.07 -0.05
N ILE A 69 -8.07 -4.29 0.07
CA ILE A 69 -8.64 -5.48 -0.59
C ILE A 69 -10.06 -5.74 -0.08
N GLU A 70 -10.25 -5.73 1.24
CA GLU A 70 -11.57 -5.96 1.87
C GLU A 70 -12.59 -4.87 1.47
N PHE A 71 -12.17 -3.60 1.43
CA PHE A 71 -13.03 -2.50 0.97
C PHE A 71 -13.43 -2.70 -0.49
N ALA A 72 -12.46 -2.94 -1.38
CA ALA A 72 -12.73 -3.16 -2.80
C ALA A 72 -13.62 -4.38 -3.05
N SER A 73 -13.53 -5.43 -2.24
CA SER A 73 -14.39 -6.61 -2.37
C SER A 73 -15.83 -6.37 -1.93
N ASN A 74 -16.03 -5.58 -0.87
CA ASN A 74 -17.36 -5.34 -0.32
C ASN A 74 -18.06 -4.09 -0.87
N ASN A 75 -17.34 -3.19 -1.55
CA ASN A 75 -17.91 -2.00 -2.15
C ASN A 75 -18.50 -2.30 -3.55
N PRO A 76 -19.67 -1.74 -3.91
CA PRO A 76 -20.32 -2.03 -5.20
C PRO A 76 -19.71 -1.29 -6.40
N ALA A 77 -18.76 -0.37 -6.22
CA ALA A 77 -18.14 0.34 -7.34
C ALA A 77 -17.40 -0.63 -8.27
N GLU A 78 -17.34 -0.27 -9.56
CA GLU A 78 -16.71 -1.07 -10.61
C GLU A 78 -15.24 -0.69 -10.81
N GLU A 79 -14.87 0.55 -10.52
CA GLU A 79 -13.54 1.11 -10.78
C GLU A 79 -12.86 1.61 -9.50
N TYR A 80 -11.57 1.33 -9.36
CA TYR A 80 -10.77 1.76 -8.20
C TYR A 80 -9.40 2.25 -8.61
N ILE A 81 -8.99 3.40 -8.07
CA ILE A 81 -7.61 3.87 -8.12
C ILE A 81 -6.90 3.43 -6.84
N ILE A 82 -5.75 2.80 -6.99
CA ILE A 82 -5.00 2.18 -5.88
C ILE A 82 -3.70 2.94 -5.63
N GLY A 83 -3.61 3.57 -4.46
CA GLY A 83 -2.42 4.28 -3.97
C GLY A 83 -1.64 3.49 -2.93
N THR A 84 -1.02 2.39 -3.36
CA THR A 84 -0.08 1.58 -2.56
C THR A 84 0.87 0.81 -3.49
N GLU A 85 1.69 -0.08 -2.95
CA GLU A 85 2.65 -0.88 -3.73
C GLU A 85 1.96 -1.77 -4.79
N LEU A 86 2.51 -1.84 -6.01
CA LEU A 86 1.86 -2.50 -7.16
C LEU A 86 1.60 -4.00 -7.00
N GLY A 87 2.27 -4.68 -6.06
CA GLY A 87 2.04 -6.10 -5.77
C GLY A 87 0.63 -6.41 -5.28
N ILE A 88 -0.11 -5.42 -4.77
CA ILE A 88 -1.52 -5.60 -4.36
C ILE A 88 -2.47 -5.90 -5.55
N PHE A 89 -2.07 -5.60 -6.79
CA PHE A 89 -2.96 -5.75 -7.95
C PHE A 89 -3.28 -7.21 -8.24
N HIS A 90 -2.35 -8.13 -7.96
CA HIS A 90 -2.59 -9.56 -8.14
C HIS A 90 -3.74 -10.08 -7.26
N PRO A 91 -3.70 -9.92 -5.91
CA PRO A 91 -4.81 -10.35 -5.06
C PRO A 91 -6.10 -9.56 -5.32
N LEU A 92 -6.03 -8.26 -5.66
CA LEU A 92 -7.23 -7.48 -6.00
C LEU A 92 -7.97 -8.07 -7.20
N LYS A 93 -7.26 -8.34 -8.29
CA LYS A 93 -7.83 -8.95 -9.51
C LYS A 93 -8.26 -10.39 -9.28
N LYS A 94 -7.51 -11.16 -8.49
CA LYS A 94 -7.88 -12.53 -8.14
C LYS A 94 -9.19 -12.60 -7.36
N ASN A 95 -9.41 -11.68 -6.42
CA ASN A 95 -10.59 -11.66 -5.58
C ASN A 95 -11.79 -10.98 -6.24
N ASN A 96 -11.55 -10.13 -7.24
CA ASN A 96 -12.57 -9.30 -7.88
C ASN A 96 -12.36 -9.27 -9.40
N PRO A 97 -12.62 -10.40 -10.10
CA PRO A 97 -12.32 -10.51 -11.53
C PRO A 97 -13.11 -9.53 -12.40
N ASP A 98 -14.30 -9.12 -11.97
CA ASP A 98 -15.20 -8.23 -12.72
C ASP A 98 -14.96 -6.74 -12.45
N LYS A 99 -14.05 -6.39 -11.51
CA LYS A 99 -13.75 -5.01 -11.13
C LYS A 99 -12.46 -4.53 -11.78
N GLN A 100 -12.40 -3.23 -12.06
CA GLN A 100 -11.25 -2.58 -12.67
C GLN A 100 -10.40 -1.87 -11.61
N PHE A 101 -9.09 -2.09 -11.71
CA PHE A 101 -8.11 -1.51 -10.80
C PHE A 101 -7.07 -0.74 -11.59
N PHE A 102 -6.83 0.51 -11.19
CA PHE A 102 -5.89 1.43 -11.82
C PHE A 102 -4.84 1.90 -10.80
N PRO A 103 -3.54 1.90 -11.13
CA PRO A 103 -2.53 2.41 -10.22
C PRO A 103 -2.58 3.94 -10.17
N ALA A 104 -2.52 4.51 -8.96
CA ALA A 104 -2.37 5.97 -8.82
C ALA A 104 -1.04 6.46 -9.42
N SER A 105 -0.01 5.62 -9.40
CA SER A 105 1.26 5.84 -10.09
C SER A 105 1.93 4.51 -10.43
N LYS A 106 2.61 4.45 -11.59
CA LYS A 106 3.39 3.27 -12.02
C LYS A 106 4.70 3.11 -11.23
N ASN A 107 5.09 4.12 -10.45
CA ASN A 107 6.37 4.17 -9.75
C ASN A 107 6.31 3.60 -8.32
N MET A 108 5.15 3.09 -7.87
CA MET A 108 4.95 2.56 -6.52
C MET A 108 5.46 1.11 -6.40
N ILE A 109 6.76 0.90 -6.62
CA ILE A 109 7.40 -0.42 -6.55
C ILE A 109 8.42 -0.43 -5.43
N CYS A 110 8.22 -1.31 -4.44
CA CYS A 110 9.20 -1.53 -3.39
C CYS A 110 10.30 -2.47 -3.91
N LYS A 111 11.48 -1.92 -4.21
CA LYS A 111 12.62 -2.69 -4.75
C LYS A 111 13.02 -3.85 -3.85
N ASP A 112 13.02 -3.63 -2.54
CA ASP A 112 13.42 -4.65 -1.56
C ASP A 112 12.45 -5.83 -1.51
N MET A 113 11.14 -5.58 -1.66
CA MET A 113 10.16 -6.66 -1.78
C MET A 113 10.39 -7.52 -3.03
N LYS A 114 10.96 -6.95 -4.11
CA LYS A 114 11.24 -7.68 -5.36
C LYS A 114 12.59 -8.39 -5.36
N LEU A 115 13.35 -8.35 -4.25
CA LEU A 115 14.54 -9.17 -4.09
C LEU A 115 14.21 -10.66 -3.98
N ILE A 116 12.97 -11.01 -3.60
CA ILE A 116 12.48 -12.38 -3.49
C ILE A 116 12.02 -12.89 -4.86
N THR A 117 12.65 -13.97 -5.34
CA THR A 117 12.33 -14.61 -6.63
C THR A 117 11.97 -16.08 -6.42
N LEU A 118 11.34 -16.73 -7.41
CA LEU A 118 10.97 -18.14 -7.32
C LEU A 118 12.19 -19.06 -7.13
N GLU A 119 13.31 -18.74 -7.77
CA GLU A 119 14.57 -19.47 -7.64
C GLU A 119 15.14 -19.36 -6.22
N LYS A 120 15.10 -18.16 -5.63
CA LYS A 120 15.53 -17.94 -4.24
C LYS A 120 14.62 -18.65 -3.24
N VAL A 121 13.31 -18.67 -3.49
CA VAL A 121 12.36 -19.43 -2.67
C VAL A 121 12.65 -20.93 -2.76
N LEU A 122 12.87 -21.46 -3.97
CA LEU A 122 13.25 -22.86 -4.17
C LEU A 122 14.56 -23.19 -3.45
N TYR A 123 15.58 -22.34 -3.60
CA TYR A 123 16.86 -22.50 -2.91
C TYR A 123 16.68 -22.50 -1.39
N SER A 124 15.87 -21.56 -0.88
CA SER A 124 15.59 -21.44 0.54
C SER A 124 14.92 -22.69 1.11
N LEU A 125 13.95 -23.27 0.39
CA LEU A 125 13.29 -24.51 0.80
C LEU A 125 14.22 -25.73 0.74
N LYS A 126 15.14 -25.78 -0.25
CA LYS A 126 16.11 -26.89 -0.38
C LYS A 126 17.23 -26.84 0.66
N LYS A 127 17.64 -25.64 1.06
CA LYS A 127 18.78 -25.42 1.95
C LYS A 127 18.38 -25.10 3.39
N LEU A 128 17.12 -24.75 3.63
CA LEU A 128 16.60 -24.19 4.88
C LEU A 128 17.37 -22.92 5.31
N GLU A 129 17.73 -22.09 4.32
CA GLU A 129 18.52 -20.87 4.48
C GLU A 129 17.89 -19.68 3.73
N PRO A 130 18.14 -18.42 4.15
CA PRO A 130 18.84 -18.03 5.37
C PRO A 130 17.97 -18.25 6.62
N GLN A 131 18.60 -18.60 7.73
CA GLN A 131 17.93 -18.64 9.03
C GLN A 131 17.86 -17.23 9.61
N VAL A 132 16.67 -16.83 10.07
CA VAL A 132 16.50 -15.60 10.85
C VAL A 132 16.89 -15.89 12.30
N ILE A 133 17.96 -15.26 12.78
CA ILE A 133 18.45 -15.39 14.15
C ILE A 133 18.34 -14.03 14.83
N VAL A 134 17.72 -14.01 16.01
CA VAL A 134 17.56 -12.81 16.85
C VAL A 134 18.26 -13.09 18.19
N PRO A 135 19.16 -12.20 18.67
CA PRO A 135 19.80 -12.34 19.98
C PRO A 135 18.78 -12.49 21.12
N GLU A 136 19.13 -13.28 22.14
CA GLU A 136 18.22 -13.64 23.23
C GLU A 136 17.77 -12.44 24.08
N ASP A 137 18.66 -11.48 24.28
CA ASP A 137 18.40 -10.24 25.01
C ASP A 137 17.42 -9.29 24.29
N ILE A 138 17.17 -9.53 23.00
CA ILE A 138 16.25 -8.73 22.16
C ILE A 138 14.89 -9.42 22.00
N ARG A 139 14.82 -10.74 22.13
CA ARG A 139 13.68 -11.59 21.72
C ARG A 139 12.44 -11.44 22.59
#